data_AF-A0A0G0YU70-F1
#
_entry.id   AF-A0A0G0YU70-F1
#
_cell.length_a   1.000
_cell.length_b   1.000
_cell.length_c   1.000
_cell.angle_alpha   90.00
_cell.angle_beta   90.00
_cell.angle_gamma   90.00
#
_symmetry.space_group_name_H-M   'P 1'
#
loop_
_entity.id
_entity.type
_entity.pdbx_description
1 polymer ?
#
loop_
_entity_poly.entity_id
_entity_poly.type
_entity_poly.pdbx_seq_one_letter_code
_entity_poly.pdbx_strand_id
1 'polypeptide(L)' 'IAKAEKIASKSGADTIAVISGIGVRGYYKKLGYKIRETYMVKKLPRQNRRGKT' A
#
# COMPACT_ATOMS: atom_id res chain seq x y z
N ILE A 1 7.99 -0.95 -5.84
CA ILE A 1 6.72 -0.90 -5.07
C ILE A 1 5.98 -2.23 -5.07
N ALA A 2 5.72 -2.87 -6.23
CA ALA A 2 4.99 -4.14 -6.32
C ALA A 2 5.51 -5.26 -5.38
N LYS A 3 6.83 -5.42 -5.24
CA LYS A 3 7.42 -6.40 -4.30
C LYS A 3 7.10 -6.08 -2.84
N ALA A 4 7.14 -4.80 -2.45
CA ALA A 4 6.79 -4.36 -1.11
C ALA A 4 5.30 -4.55 -0.81
N GLU A 5 4.42 -4.21 -1.76
CA GLU A 5 2.97 -4.47 -1.64
C GLU A 5 2.68 -5.96 -1.45
N LYS A 6 3.35 -6.84 -2.19
CA LYS A 6 3.22 -8.30 -2.07
C LYS A 6 3.68 -8.81 -0.70
N ILE A 7 4.82 -8.32 -0.20
CA ILE A 7 5.34 -8.71 1.12
C ILE A 7 4.39 -8.22 2.22
N ALA A 8 3.98 -6.95 2.19
CA ALA A 8 3.07 -6.38 3.18
C ALA A 8 1.71 -7.10 3.20
N SER A 9 1.14 -7.41 2.04
CA SER A 9 -0.11 -8.19 1.93
C SER A 9 0.04 -9.60 2.51
N LYS A 10 1.18 -10.26 2.27
CA LYS A 10 1.49 -11.59 2.85
C LYS A 10 1.68 -11.55 4.36
N SER A 11 2.26 -10.49 4.89
CA SER A 11 2.39 -10.27 6.34
C SER A 11 1.06 -9.92 7.01
N GLY A 12 -0.03 -9.78 6.24
CA GLY A 12 -1.36 -9.49 6.76
C GLY A 12 -1.62 -8.00 7.02
N ALA A 13 -0.84 -7.09 6.43
CA ALA A 13 -1.11 -5.67 6.49
C ALA A 13 -2.27 -5.29 5.55
N ASP A 14 -3.20 -4.49 6.06
CA ASP A 14 -4.36 -4.03 5.27
C ASP A 14 -4.02 -2.79 4.40
N THR A 15 -2.98 -2.03 4.76
CA THR A 15 -2.57 -0.80 4.08
C THR A 15 -1.06 -0.63 4.01
N ILE A 16 -0.60 0.06 2.98
CA ILE A 16 0.79 0.51 2.84
C ILE A 16 0.82 2.04 2.75
N ALA A 17 1.71 2.66 3.52
CA ALA A 17 1.95 4.10 3.53
C ALA A 17 3.38 4.39 3.06
N VAL A 18 3.54 5.41 2.21
CA VAL A 18 4.82 5.82 1.66
C VAL A 18 5.07 7.28 2.01
N ILE A 19 6.20 7.55 2.69
CA ILE A 19 6.71 8.92 2.88
C ILE A 19 7.21 9.40 1.52
N SER A 20 6.64 10.49 1.02
CA SER A 20 6.99 11.00 -0.31
C SER A 20 6.94 12.53 -0.34
N GLY A 21 7.95 13.13 -0.98
CA GLY A 21 7.98 14.56 -1.24
C GLY A 21 6.87 14.99 -2.21
N ILE A 22 6.49 16.26 -2.17
CA ILE A 22 5.34 16.80 -2.92
C ILE A 22 5.45 16.51 -4.43
N GLY A 23 6.63 16.69 -5.03
CA GLY A 23 6.85 16.50 -6.46
C GLY A 23 6.70 15.06 -6.97
N VAL A 24 6.88 14.06 -6.10
CA VAL A 24 6.79 12.63 -6.49
C VAL A 24 5.39 12.04 -6.24
N ARG A 25 4.47 12.78 -5.59
CA ARG A 25 3.10 12.31 -5.31
C ARG A 25 2.34 11.94 -6.58
N GLY A 26 2.61 12.63 -7.69
CA GLY A 26 1.99 12.34 -8.99
C GLY A 26 2.25 10.92 -9.49
N TYR A 27 3.46 10.40 -9.27
CA TYR A 27 3.82 9.02 -9.61
C TYR A 27 2.96 8.01 -8.82
N TYR A 28 2.86 8.18 -7.50
CA TYR A 28 2.07 7.31 -6.63
C TYR A 28 0.55 7.40 -6.90
N LYS A 29 0.04 8.59 -7.24
CA LYS A 29 -1.36 8.78 -7.64
C LYS A 29 -1.73 7.91 -8.85
N LYS A 30 -0.86 7.85 -9.88
CA LYS A 30 -1.06 6.99 -11.05
C LYS A 30 -1.10 5.49 -10.70
N LEU A 31 -0.44 5.09 -9.60
CA LEU A 31 -0.44 3.72 -9.08
C LEU A 31 -1.62 3.40 -8.13
N GLY A 32 -2.57 4.33 -8.01
CA GLY A 32 -3.76 4.17 -7.17
C GLY A 32 -3.57 4.50 -5.69
N TYR A 33 -2.43 5.11 -5.32
CA TYR A 33 -2.25 5.63 -3.97
C TYR A 33 -2.99 6.96 -3.80
N LYS A 34 -3.53 7.17 -2.60
CA LYS A 34 -4.24 8.39 -2.21
C LYS A 34 -3.45 9.12 -1.14
N ILE A 35 -3.48 10.44 -1.17
CA ILE A 35 -2.86 11.24 -0.13
C ILE A 35 -3.67 11.10 1.18
N ARG A 36 -2.97 10.83 2.28
CA ARG A 36 -3.49 10.97 3.63
C ARG A 36 -2.42 11.71 4.42
N GLU A 37 -2.74 12.95 4.78
CA GLU A 37 -1.82 13.86 5.46
C GLU A 37 -0.50 14.02 4.68
N THR A 38 0.61 13.57 5.24
CA THR A 38 1.95 13.63 4.64
C THR A 38 2.31 12.37 3.83
N TYR A 39 1.50 11.32 3.90
CA TYR A 39 1.78 10.01 3.32
C TYR A 39 0.96 9.73 2.05
N MET A 40 1.51 8.90 1.17
CA MET A 40 0.77 8.26 0.09
C MET A 40 0.33 6.87 0.54
N VAL A 41 -0.97 6.64 0.62
CA VAL A 41 -1.56 5.44 1.22
C VAL A 41 -2.33 4.64 0.17
N LYS A 42 -2.19 3.32 0.20
CA LYS A 42 -2.98 2.39 -0.62
C LYS A 42 -3.44 1.20 0.21
N LYS A 43 -4.66 0.76 -0.01
CA LYS A 43 -5.19 -0.48 0.58
C LYS A 43 -4.63 -1.67 -0.17
N LEU A 44 -4.17 -2.67 0.57
CA LEU A 44 -3.67 -3.91 0.00
C LEU A 44 -4.80 -4.93 -0.12
N PRO A 45 -4.76 -5.79 -1.15
CA PRO A 45 -5.71 -6.90 -1.23
C PRO A 45 -5.45 -7.85 -0.06
N ARG A 46 -6.52 -8.19 0.66
CA ARG A 46 -6.47 -9.15 1.77
C ARG A 46 -6.24 -10.53 1.18
N GLN A 47 -5.06 -11.10 1.39
CA GLN A 47 -4.83 -12.51 1.07
C GLN A 47 -5.72 -13.35 2.00
N ASN A 48 -6.63 -14.13 1.40
CA ASN A 48 -7.62 -14.94 2.11
C ASN A 48 -6.95 -15.75 3.22
N ARG A 49 -7.24 -15.43 4.49
CA ARG A 49 -6.99 -16.31 5.65
C ARG A 49 -8.01 -17.46 5.69
N ARG A 50 -8.27 -18.12 4.55
CA ARG A 50 -9.09 -19.35 4.52
C ARG A 50 -8.13 -20.50 4.81
N GLY A 51 -8.15 -20.98 6.05
CA GLY A 51 -7.35 -22.13 6.49
C GLY A 51 -6.55 -21.85 7.75
N LYS A 52 -7.24 -21.63 8.87
CA LYS A 52 -6.68 -21.88 10.21
C LYS A 52 -7.81 -22.15 11.20
N THR A 53 -8.59 -23.18 10.93
CA THR A 53 -9.21 -24.06 11.93
C THR A 53 -9.52 -25.37 11.22
#